data_AF-A0A1J0RCT3-F1
#
_entry.id   AF-A0A1J0RCT3-F1
#
_cell.length_a   1.000
_cell.length_b   1.000
_cell.length_c   1.000
_cell.angle_alpha   90.00
_cell.angle_beta   90.00
_cell.angle_gamma   90.00
#
_symmetry.space_group_name_H-M   'P 1'
#
loop_
_entity.id
_entity.type
_entity.pdbx_description
1 polymer ?
#
loop_
_entity_poly.entity_id
_entity_poly.type
_entity_poly.pdbx_seq_one_letter_code
_entity_poly.pdbx_strand_id
1 'polypeptide(L)'
;VAFNALAINGERIATQALTELERSRQAYTHALTLLSARVARLRQYHALTPTTVTQKGTLRNSAKPLLGATGLTTCEADVQLTAANDGNCSLESTALGQVTADNIDLKAATQIKMLAESKIKFREYKLKAGSKGAVASVDTPSTGTHGFCAQSSQENNPSSASNVLAVQLTLQQSDSSPEEIHYFEHDNEGECKKAKTDASYREDSPQPLAAALCEVKKTPLSSTTEKHKTGAAALSNDNAILTFLSELTSPGSKAPKTEQDKKALIHEYFP
;
A
#
# COMPACT_ATOMS: atom_id res chain seq x y z
N VAL A 1 -39.14 -38.19 -7.64
CA VAL A 1 -39.29 -37.13 -6.60
C VAL A 1 -37.98 -36.86 -5.88
N ALA A 2 -37.37 -37.85 -5.21
CA ALA A 2 -36.08 -37.74 -4.53
C ALA A 2 -34.97 -37.06 -5.36
N PHE A 3 -34.71 -37.55 -6.59
CA PHE A 3 -33.73 -36.97 -7.50
C PHE A 3 -34.03 -35.52 -7.90
N ASN A 4 -35.30 -35.17 -8.10
CA ASN A 4 -35.69 -33.79 -8.45
C ASN A 4 -35.48 -32.85 -7.25
N ALA A 5 -35.76 -33.29 -6.02
CA ALA A 5 -35.49 -32.51 -4.82
C ALA A 5 -33.97 -32.27 -4.62
N LEU A 6 -33.15 -33.30 -4.88
CA LEU A 6 -31.69 -33.16 -4.87
C LEU A 6 -31.19 -32.22 -5.98
N ALA A 7 -31.76 -32.31 -7.19
CA ALA A 7 -31.40 -31.45 -8.31
C ALA A 7 -31.74 -29.97 -8.04
N ILE A 8 -32.96 -29.67 -7.59
CA ILE A 8 -33.40 -28.31 -7.26
C ILE A 8 -32.55 -27.72 -6.11
N ASN A 9 -32.26 -28.51 -5.07
CA ASN A 9 -31.38 -28.06 -4.01
C ASN A 9 -29.94 -27.86 -4.49
N GLY A 10 -29.46 -28.72 -5.39
CA GLY A 10 -28.16 -28.59 -6.06
C GLY A 10 -28.06 -27.29 -6.87
N GLU A 11 -29.07 -26.96 -7.67
CA GLU A 11 -29.15 -25.70 -8.42
C GLU A 11 -29.20 -24.48 -7.50
N ARG A 12 -29.98 -24.54 -6.41
CA ARG A 12 -30.04 -23.46 -5.41
C ARG A 12 -28.68 -23.23 -4.76
N ILE A 13 -28.00 -24.29 -4.35
CA ILE A 13 -26.66 -24.21 -3.74
C ILE A 13 -25.64 -23.68 -4.76
N ALA A 14 -25.67 -24.17 -6.00
CA ALA A 14 -24.80 -23.69 -7.05
C ALA A 14 -25.00 -22.20 -7.33
N THR A 15 -26.26 -21.75 -7.38
CA THR A 15 -26.60 -20.32 -7.56
C THR A 15 -26.10 -19.47 -6.40
N GLN A 16 -26.31 -19.92 -5.15
CA GLN A 16 -25.80 -19.24 -3.96
C GLN A 16 -24.27 -19.17 -3.96
N ALA A 17 -23.59 -20.27 -4.30
CA ALA A 17 -22.14 -20.32 -4.40
C ALA A 17 -21.61 -19.40 -5.49
N LEU A 18 -22.30 -19.29 -6.64
CA LEU A 18 -21.96 -18.35 -7.71
C LEU A 18 -22.09 -16.89 -7.24
N THR A 19 -23.19 -16.53 -6.57
CA THR A 19 -23.36 -15.18 -6.02
C THR A 19 -22.29 -14.84 -4.97
N GLU A 20 -21.92 -15.80 -4.11
CA GLU A 20 -20.85 -15.63 -3.13
C GLU A 20 -19.48 -15.49 -3.80
N LEU A 21 -19.21 -16.26 -4.86
CA LEU A 21 -18.00 -16.17 -5.65
C LEU A 21 -17.88 -14.82 -6.37
N GLU A 22 -18.98 -14.31 -6.94
CA GLU A 22 -19.03 -13.00 -7.57
C GLU A 22 -18.74 -11.88 -6.56
N ARG A 23 -19.36 -11.94 -5.38
CA ARG A 23 -19.08 -10.99 -4.28
C ARG A 23 -17.61 -11.04 -3.85
N SER A 24 -17.06 -12.24 -3.70
CA SER A 24 -15.64 -12.45 -3.40
C SER A 24 -14.75 -11.83 -4.45
N ARG A 25 -15.02 -12.12 -5.72
CA ARG A 25 -14.27 -11.57 -6.86
C ARG A 25 -14.30 -10.04 -6.86
N GLN A 26 -15.45 -9.42 -6.57
CA GLN A 26 -15.56 -7.97 -6.46
C GLN A 26 -14.68 -7.41 -5.33
N ALA A 27 -14.71 -8.02 -4.14
CA ALA A 27 -13.88 -7.59 -3.01
C ALA A 27 -12.38 -7.69 -3.33
N TYR A 28 -11.93 -8.81 -3.91
CA TYR A 28 -10.54 -8.98 -4.35
C TYR A 28 -10.14 -7.98 -5.43
N THR A 29 -11.00 -7.76 -6.43
CA THR A 29 -10.73 -6.80 -7.52
C THR A 29 -10.59 -5.39 -6.97
N HIS A 30 -11.45 -4.99 -6.04
CA HIS A 30 -11.38 -3.68 -5.41
C HIS A 30 -10.06 -3.50 -4.63
N ALA A 31 -9.67 -4.47 -3.80
CA ALA A 31 -8.41 -4.43 -3.07
C ALA A 31 -7.18 -4.36 -4.01
N LEU A 32 -7.20 -5.13 -5.12
CA LEU A 32 -6.15 -5.10 -6.14
C LEU A 32 -6.03 -3.73 -6.83
N THR A 33 -7.15 -3.08 -7.13
CA THR A 33 -7.17 -1.74 -7.71
C THR A 33 -6.54 -0.71 -6.76
N LEU A 34 -6.94 -0.72 -5.48
CA LEU A 34 -6.37 0.18 -4.47
C LEU A 34 -4.88 -0.07 -4.25
N LEU A 35 -4.45 -1.34 -4.21
CA LEU A 35 -3.03 -1.70 -4.14
C LEU A 35 -2.26 -1.17 -5.35
N SER A 36 -2.82 -1.32 -6.55
CA SER A 36 -2.20 -0.85 -7.79
C SER A 36 -2.05 0.67 -7.80
N ALA A 37 -3.09 1.40 -7.36
CA ALA A 37 -3.05 2.85 -7.19
C ALA A 37 -1.96 3.28 -6.18
N ARG A 38 -1.86 2.56 -5.06
CA ARG A 38 -0.83 2.81 -4.05
C ARG A 38 0.58 2.60 -4.60
N VAL A 39 0.80 1.49 -5.31
CA VAL A 39 2.09 1.16 -5.93
C VAL A 39 2.48 2.21 -6.96
N ALA A 40 1.55 2.63 -7.82
CA ALA A 40 1.81 3.66 -8.82
C ALA A 40 2.27 4.98 -8.17
N ARG A 41 1.61 5.40 -7.10
CA ARG A 41 1.99 6.59 -6.35
C ARG A 41 3.37 6.48 -5.72
N LEU A 42 3.68 5.35 -5.06
CA LEU A 42 4.99 5.15 -4.44
C LEU A 42 6.11 5.10 -5.48
N ARG A 43 5.86 4.51 -6.66
CA ARG A 43 6.78 4.54 -7.79
C ARG A 43 7.02 5.95 -8.30
N GLN A 44 5.96 6.74 -8.45
CA GLN A 44 6.08 8.14 -8.85
C GLN A 44 6.86 8.96 -7.81
N TYR A 45 6.57 8.76 -6.52
CA TYR A 45 7.31 9.39 -5.43
C TYR A 45 8.80 9.03 -5.50
N HIS A 46 9.13 7.76 -5.66
CA HIS A 46 10.50 7.28 -5.80
C HIS A 46 11.21 7.89 -7.01
N ALA A 47 10.58 7.87 -8.19
CA ALA A 47 11.14 8.42 -9.42
C ALA A 47 11.40 9.93 -9.35
N LEU A 48 10.60 10.67 -8.56
CA LEU A 48 10.74 12.11 -8.38
C LEU A 48 11.60 12.50 -7.17
N THR A 49 12.00 11.55 -6.32
CA THR A 49 12.77 11.84 -5.10
C THR A 49 14.26 11.92 -5.43
N PRO A 50 14.92 13.08 -5.26
CA PRO A 50 16.35 13.19 -5.50
C PRO A 50 17.13 12.32 -4.51
N THR A 51 18.06 11.52 -5.03
CA THR A 51 18.96 10.69 -4.24
C THR A 51 20.36 11.28 -4.17
N THR A 52 20.71 12.13 -5.14
CA THR A 52 22.00 12.82 -5.16
C THR A 52 21.84 14.31 -5.46
N VAL A 53 22.77 15.10 -4.91
CA VAL A 53 22.98 16.52 -5.20
C VAL A 53 24.39 16.64 -5.74
N THR A 54 24.54 17.30 -6.89
CA THR A 54 25.85 17.67 -7.45
C THR A 54 25.89 19.17 -7.64
N GLN A 55 26.94 19.83 -7.14
CA GLN A 55 27.22 21.23 -7.44
C GLN A 55 28.15 21.31 -8.65
N LYS A 56 27.94 22.25 -9.56
CA LYS A 56 28.73 22.47 -10.79
C LYS A 56 28.94 23.97 -11.02
N GLY A 57 29.87 24.32 -11.92
CA GLY A 57 30.00 25.67 -12.47
C GLY A 57 30.09 26.76 -11.40
N THR A 58 31.23 26.87 -10.72
CA THR A 58 31.39 27.88 -9.66
C THR A 58 31.79 29.23 -10.22
N LEU A 59 31.09 30.27 -9.79
CA LEU A 59 31.29 31.64 -10.22
C LEU A 59 31.47 32.55 -9.01
N ARG A 60 32.37 33.52 -9.14
CA ARG A 60 32.53 34.60 -8.19
C ARG A 60 32.00 35.89 -8.82
N ASN A 61 31.02 36.51 -8.19
CA ASN A 61 30.50 37.79 -8.64
C ASN A 61 30.85 38.90 -7.65
N SER A 62 31.21 40.05 -8.19
CA SER A 62 31.47 41.26 -7.39
C SER A 62 30.29 42.23 -7.51
N ALA A 63 29.97 42.89 -6.40
CA ALA A 63 28.99 43.97 -6.30
C ALA A 63 27.57 43.61 -6.78
N LYS A 64 27.15 42.35 -6.63
CA LYS A 64 25.78 41.92 -6.97
C LYS A 64 24.82 42.21 -5.81
N PRO A 65 23.59 42.66 -6.08
CA PRO A 65 22.56 42.72 -5.06
C PRO A 65 22.08 41.30 -4.72
N LEU A 66 21.90 41.00 -3.44
CA LEU A 66 21.30 39.75 -2.97
C LEU A 66 20.41 40.04 -1.76
N LEU A 67 19.14 39.60 -1.81
CA LEU A 67 18.15 39.82 -0.75
C LEU A 67 18.03 41.29 -0.28
N GLY A 68 18.20 42.24 -1.20
CA GLY A 68 18.14 43.68 -0.91
C GLY A 68 19.45 44.29 -0.38
N ALA A 69 20.45 43.49 0.01
CA ALA A 69 21.79 43.98 0.31
C ALA A 69 22.56 44.23 -1.00
N THR A 70 23.23 45.38 -1.10
CA THR A 70 23.97 45.80 -2.30
C THR A 70 25.48 45.68 -2.07
N GLY A 71 26.26 45.63 -3.16
CA GLY A 71 27.73 45.62 -3.08
C GLY A 71 28.34 44.31 -2.57
N LEU A 72 27.60 43.21 -2.58
CA LEU A 72 28.09 41.93 -2.06
C LEU A 72 29.04 41.22 -3.02
N THR A 73 30.05 40.56 -2.46
CA THR A 73 30.81 39.53 -3.16
C THR A 73 30.12 38.20 -2.92
N THR A 74 29.73 37.51 -4.00
CA THR A 74 29.04 36.22 -3.92
C THR A 74 29.87 35.11 -4.56
N CYS A 75 29.70 33.90 -4.03
CA CYS A 75 30.18 32.67 -4.63
C CYS A 75 28.95 31.82 -4.94
N GLU A 76 28.75 31.50 -6.21
CA GLU A 76 27.56 30.83 -6.72
C GLU A 76 27.98 29.53 -7.40
N ALA A 77 27.12 28.52 -7.34
CA ALA A 77 27.28 27.27 -8.06
C ALA A 77 25.93 26.75 -8.50
N ASP A 78 25.90 26.14 -9.68
CA ASP A 78 24.72 25.46 -10.18
C ASP A 78 24.50 24.17 -9.38
N VAL A 79 23.24 23.88 -9.07
CA VAL A 79 22.84 22.67 -8.38
C VAL A 79 22.10 21.77 -9.36
N GLN A 80 22.60 20.55 -9.54
CA GLN A 80 21.89 19.50 -10.23
C GLN A 80 21.38 18.46 -9.21
N LEU A 81 20.07 18.24 -9.22
CA LEU A 81 19.40 17.18 -8.47
C LEU A 81 19.15 16.01 -9.42
N THR A 82 19.49 14.80 -9.00
CA THR A 82 19.14 13.60 -9.76
C THR A 82 18.48 12.57 -8.86
N ALA A 83 17.45 11.91 -9.39
CA ALA A 83 16.85 10.72 -8.80
C ALA A 83 17.62 9.47 -9.27
N ALA A 84 17.55 8.39 -8.51
CA ALA A 84 18.14 7.13 -8.93
C ALA A 84 17.36 6.59 -10.15
N ASN A 85 18.07 6.19 -11.20
CA ASN A 85 17.49 5.41 -12.28
C ASN A 85 17.11 4.06 -11.68
N ASP A 86 15.81 3.84 -11.51
CA ASP A 86 15.19 2.56 -11.21
C ASP A 86 15.78 1.88 -9.97
N GLY A 87 15.66 2.54 -8.81
CA GLY A 87 15.89 1.85 -7.53
C GLY A 87 15.03 0.58 -7.50
N ASN A 88 15.71 -0.57 -7.57
CA ASN A 88 15.11 -1.88 -7.73
C ASN A 88 14.01 -2.05 -6.68
N CYS A 89 12.73 -1.97 -7.07
CA CYS A 89 11.60 -2.44 -6.25
C CYS A 89 11.59 -3.99 -6.24
N SER A 90 12.79 -4.59 -6.17
CA SER A 90 12.97 -6.02 -6.10
C SER A 90 12.61 -6.46 -4.70
N LEU A 91 11.63 -7.36 -4.62
CA LEU A 91 11.29 -8.09 -3.40
C LEU A 91 12.39 -9.08 -2.99
N GLU A 92 13.46 -9.23 -3.79
CA GLU A 92 14.50 -10.24 -3.62
C GLU A 92 15.67 -9.81 -2.73
N SER A 93 15.42 -8.98 -1.71
CA SER A 93 16.39 -8.90 -0.61
C SER A 93 16.08 -10.04 0.36
N THR A 94 17.08 -10.86 0.66
CA THR A 94 17.04 -11.92 1.68
C THR A 94 16.59 -11.43 3.07
N ALA A 95 16.57 -10.11 3.30
CA ALA A 95 16.12 -9.47 4.54
C ALA A 95 14.60 -9.29 4.67
N LEU A 96 13.82 -9.32 3.57
CA LEU A 96 12.36 -9.12 3.60
C LEU A 96 11.56 -10.44 3.59
N GLY A 97 12.24 -11.58 3.53
CA GLY A 97 11.61 -12.89 3.38
C GLY A 97 11.03 -13.07 1.98
N GLN A 98 11.13 -14.27 1.43
CA GLN A 98 10.38 -14.58 0.21
C GLN A 98 8.89 -14.43 0.53
N VAL A 99 8.15 -13.72 -0.33
CA VAL A 99 6.68 -13.68 -0.30
C VAL A 99 6.18 -15.04 -0.78
N THR A 100 6.18 -16.02 0.12
CA THR A 100 5.61 -17.34 -0.12
C THR A 100 4.26 -17.43 0.59
N ALA A 101 3.37 -18.29 0.11
CA ALA A 101 2.11 -18.57 0.81
C ALA A 101 2.35 -19.00 2.27
N ASP A 102 3.44 -19.71 2.52
CA ASP A 102 3.83 -20.23 3.85
C ASP A 102 4.22 -19.12 4.84
N ASN A 103 4.67 -17.96 4.34
CA ASN A 103 5.07 -16.81 5.16
C ASN A 103 3.94 -15.79 5.36
N ILE A 104 2.75 -16.05 4.80
CA ILE A 104 1.60 -15.15 4.87
C ILE A 104 0.49 -15.81 5.69
N ASP A 105 0.36 -15.41 6.95
CA ASP A 105 -0.82 -15.73 7.75
C ASP A 105 -1.90 -14.65 7.59
N LEU A 106 -2.72 -14.78 6.54
CA LEU A 106 -3.88 -13.92 6.31
C LEU A 106 -4.89 -13.97 7.45
N LYS A 107 -4.97 -15.08 8.20
CA LYS A 107 -5.89 -15.22 9.33
C LYS A 107 -5.38 -14.44 10.54
N ALA A 108 -4.09 -14.48 10.85
CA ALA A 108 -3.52 -13.69 11.95
C ALA A 108 -3.32 -12.20 11.62
N ALA A 109 -3.32 -11.83 10.34
CA ALA A 109 -3.10 -10.44 9.94
C ALA A 109 -4.24 -9.52 10.44
N THR A 110 -3.88 -8.51 11.22
CA THR A 110 -4.77 -7.44 11.72
C THR A 110 -4.43 -6.06 11.15
N GLN A 111 -3.33 -5.96 10.40
CA GLN A 111 -2.78 -4.71 9.88
C GLN A 111 -1.86 -4.92 8.67
N ILE A 112 -1.61 -3.83 7.95
CA ILE A 112 -0.57 -3.71 6.91
C ILE A 112 0.49 -2.71 7.32
N LYS A 113 1.75 -2.99 6.96
CA LYS A 113 2.87 -2.06 7.12
C LYS A 113 3.09 -1.31 5.82
N MET A 114 2.87 -0.01 5.83
CA MET A 114 3.04 0.82 4.64
C MET A 114 3.59 2.20 4.99
N LEU A 115 4.30 2.82 4.04
CA LEU A 115 4.72 4.21 4.20
C LEU A 115 3.48 5.08 4.39
N ALA A 116 3.48 5.95 5.40
CA ALA A 116 2.37 6.85 5.67
C ALA A 116 2.29 8.03 4.69
N GLU A 117 1.08 8.57 4.55
CA GLU A 117 0.81 9.73 3.70
C GLU A 117 1.65 10.95 4.06
N SER A 118 1.77 11.23 5.36
CA SER A 118 2.56 12.33 5.92
C SER A 118 4.05 12.25 5.58
N LYS A 119 4.54 11.04 5.25
CA LYS A 119 5.94 10.78 4.89
C LYS A 119 6.20 10.86 3.38
N ILE A 120 5.16 10.89 2.55
CA ILE A 120 5.26 11.13 1.10
C ILE A 120 5.30 12.64 0.87
N LYS A 121 6.49 13.22 1.00
CA LYS A 121 6.74 14.64 0.80
C LYS A 121 8.06 14.85 0.06
N PHE A 122 8.21 16.00 -0.59
CA PHE A 122 9.49 16.36 -1.20
C PHE A 122 10.61 16.27 -0.16
N ARG A 123 11.74 15.70 -0.60
CA ARG A 123 12.92 15.57 0.24
C ARG A 123 13.38 16.95 0.70
N GLU A 124 13.67 17.07 1.98
CA GLU A 124 14.17 18.31 2.55
C GLU A 124 15.64 18.52 2.20
N TYR A 125 16.04 19.79 2.08
CA TYR A 125 17.38 20.19 1.73
C TYR A 125 17.99 20.99 2.89
N LYS A 126 19.30 20.84 3.10
CA LYS A 126 20.05 21.68 4.03
C LYS A 126 21.12 22.44 3.28
N LEU A 127 20.96 23.77 3.25
CA LEU A 127 21.94 24.70 2.75
C LEU A 127 22.84 25.14 3.91
N LYS A 128 24.15 25.07 3.72
CA LYS A 128 25.15 25.68 4.61
C LYS A 128 25.93 26.69 3.80
N ALA A 129 25.97 27.93 4.27
CA ALA A 129 26.84 28.96 3.73
C ALA A 129 27.84 29.37 4.81
N GLY A 130 29.08 29.66 4.40
CA GLY A 130 30.14 30.05 5.30
C GLY A 130 31.08 31.04 4.64
N SER A 131 31.69 31.89 5.47
CA SER A 131 32.80 32.73 5.07
C SER A 131 33.91 32.63 6.10
N LYS A 132 35.15 32.88 5.67
CA LYS A 132 36.33 32.94 6.53
C LYS A 132 37.26 34.04 6.01
N GLY A 133 37.90 34.76 6.93
CA GLY A 133 38.88 35.78 6.60
C GLY A 133 38.29 37.03 5.93
N ALA A 134 39.13 37.79 5.25
CA ALA A 134 38.75 38.99 4.52
C ALA A 134 38.10 38.63 3.18
N VAL A 135 36.80 38.91 3.05
CA VAL A 135 36.02 38.65 1.83
C VAL A 135 36.63 39.34 0.59
N ALA A 136 37.22 40.52 0.76
CA ALA A 136 37.90 41.24 -0.33
C ALA A 136 39.09 40.47 -0.93
N SER A 137 39.65 39.51 -0.18
CA SER A 137 40.74 38.64 -0.64
C SER A 137 40.26 37.39 -1.37
N VAL A 138 38.94 37.14 -1.46
CA VAL A 138 38.39 36.03 -2.24
C VAL A 138 38.26 36.46 -3.70
N ASP A 139 39.18 36.00 -4.53
CA ASP A 139 39.32 36.44 -5.93
C ASP A 139 39.01 35.35 -6.96
N THR A 140 39.05 34.07 -6.57
CA THR A 140 39.07 32.95 -7.50
C THR A 140 38.04 31.88 -7.14
N PRO A 141 37.15 31.49 -8.07
CA PRO A 141 36.28 30.34 -7.90
C PRO A 141 37.07 29.03 -8.06
N SER A 142 36.73 28.01 -7.28
CA SER A 142 37.31 26.67 -7.41
C SER A 142 36.84 25.96 -8.67
N THR A 143 37.75 25.24 -9.33
CA THR A 143 37.41 24.30 -10.40
C THR A 143 37.25 22.88 -9.88
N GLY A 144 37.88 22.52 -8.75
CA GLY A 144 37.84 21.18 -8.16
C GLY A 144 36.79 20.99 -7.07
N THR A 145 36.39 22.04 -6.36
CA THR A 145 35.37 21.99 -5.30
C THR A 145 34.24 22.97 -5.60
N HIS A 146 33.16 22.51 -6.23
CA HIS A 146 32.10 23.42 -6.61
C HIS A 146 31.36 24.03 -5.41
N GLY A 147 30.98 25.32 -5.53
CA GLY A 147 30.40 26.10 -4.45
C GLY A 147 31.44 26.72 -3.51
N PHE A 148 32.73 26.68 -3.87
CA PHE A 148 33.83 27.22 -3.09
C PHE A 148 34.59 28.29 -3.88
N CYS A 149 34.82 29.44 -3.25
CA CYS A 149 35.67 30.51 -3.76
C CYS A 149 36.71 30.86 -2.70
N ALA A 150 37.96 31.02 -3.11
CA ALA A 150 39.04 31.42 -2.22
C ALA A 150 40.06 32.30 -2.95
N GLN A 151 41.22 32.50 -2.32
CA GLN A 151 42.39 33.09 -2.97
C GLN A 151 42.92 32.17 -4.07
N SER A 152 43.43 32.76 -5.16
CA SER A 152 44.05 32.09 -6.32
C SER A 152 45.21 31.12 -6.05
N SER A 153 45.75 31.07 -4.84
CA SER A 153 46.77 30.10 -4.44
C SER A 153 46.21 28.93 -3.62
N GLN A 154 44.93 28.97 -3.29
CA GLN A 154 44.24 28.04 -2.38
C GLN A 154 42.84 27.65 -2.86
N GLU A 155 42.45 28.03 -4.08
CA GLU A 155 41.14 27.84 -4.69
C GLU A 155 40.75 26.37 -4.81
N ASN A 156 41.72 25.46 -4.86
CA ASN A 156 41.50 24.02 -4.91
C ASN A 156 41.93 23.29 -3.62
N ASN A 157 42.21 24.02 -2.54
CA ASN A 157 42.56 23.44 -1.24
C ASN A 157 41.68 23.99 -0.10
N PRO A 158 40.44 23.49 0.04
CA PRO A 158 39.51 23.97 1.06
C PRO A 158 40.02 23.88 2.49
N SER A 159 40.84 22.87 2.79
CA SER A 159 41.34 22.62 4.15
C SER A 159 42.35 23.66 4.64
N SER A 160 43.16 24.22 3.74
CA SER A 160 44.21 25.19 4.07
C SER A 160 43.83 26.63 3.75
N ALA A 161 42.65 26.86 3.17
CA ALA A 161 42.26 28.18 2.69
C ALA A 161 42.06 29.18 3.84
N SER A 162 42.67 30.36 3.69
CA SER A 162 42.64 31.42 4.70
C SER A 162 41.48 32.39 4.52
N ASN A 163 41.13 32.70 3.27
CA ASN A 163 40.03 33.58 2.91
C ASN A 163 39.08 32.83 1.98
N VAL A 164 37.80 32.72 2.36
CA VAL A 164 36.87 31.77 1.74
C VAL A 164 35.45 32.30 1.73
N LEU A 165 34.74 32.03 0.63
CA LEU A 165 33.28 31.97 0.57
C LEU A 165 32.89 30.56 0.11
N ALA A 166 32.05 29.87 0.87
CA ALA A 166 31.65 28.51 0.56
C ALA A 166 30.15 28.30 0.77
N VAL A 167 29.55 27.51 -0.11
CA VAL A 167 28.18 27.04 0.00
C VAL A 167 28.12 25.54 -0.26
N GLN A 168 27.44 24.82 0.61
CA GLN A 168 27.21 23.39 0.50
C GLN A 168 25.71 23.12 0.59
N LEU A 169 25.18 22.43 -0.42
CA LEU A 169 23.83 21.89 -0.40
C LEU A 169 23.90 20.38 -0.10
N THR A 170 23.11 19.93 0.86
CA THR A 170 23.02 18.51 1.22
C THR A 170 21.56 18.06 1.24
N LEU A 171 21.32 16.81 0.83
CA LEU A 171 20.01 16.17 0.97
C LEU A 171 19.85 15.71 2.43
N GLN A 172 18.72 16.05 3.04
CA GLN A 172 18.38 15.47 4.34
C GLN A 172 17.91 14.03 4.16
N GLN A 173 18.06 13.19 5.19
CA GLN A 173 17.53 11.83 5.13
C GLN A 173 16.00 11.87 5.16
N SER A 174 15.36 11.17 4.23
CA SER A 174 13.90 11.00 4.26
C SER A 174 13.54 9.94 5.30
N ASP A 175 12.49 10.19 6.08
CA ASP A 175 11.88 9.14 6.90
C ASP A 175 11.05 8.22 6.00
N SER A 176 11.54 7.00 5.79
CA SER A 176 10.88 5.95 5.03
C SER A 176 10.37 4.81 5.92
N SER A 177 10.30 5.01 7.23
CA SER A 177 9.81 3.98 8.15
C SER A 177 8.32 3.68 7.89
N PRO A 178 7.95 2.40 7.71
CA PRO A 178 6.56 2.04 7.52
C PRO A 178 5.77 2.27 8.81
N GLU A 179 4.50 2.61 8.66
CA GLU A 179 3.54 2.67 9.76
C GLU A 179 2.59 1.47 9.68
N GLU A 180 2.09 1.07 10.85
CA GLU A 180 1.09 0.03 10.98
C GLU A 180 -0.29 0.63 10.74
N ILE A 181 -1.00 0.09 9.75
CA ILE A 181 -2.33 0.53 9.36
C ILE A 181 -3.29 -0.62 9.65
N HIS A 182 -4.07 -0.49 10.71
CA HIS A 182 -5.00 -1.51 11.16
C HIS A 182 -6.18 -1.68 10.19
N TYR A 183 -6.63 -2.94 10.03
CA TYR A 183 -7.79 -3.33 9.23
C TYR A 183 -9.12 -2.97 9.88
N PHE A 184 -9.15 -3.02 11.21
CA PHE A 184 -10.35 -2.89 12.01
C PHE A 184 -10.47 -1.50 12.63
N GLU A 185 -11.70 -1.08 12.92
CA GLU A 185 -11.99 0.22 13.55
C GLU A 185 -11.49 0.28 15.02
N HIS A 186 -11.38 -0.88 15.65
CA HIS A 186 -10.83 -1.08 16.99
C HIS A 186 -9.68 -2.08 16.92
N ASP A 187 -8.80 -2.11 17.92
CA ASP A 187 -7.58 -2.95 17.93
C ASP A 187 -7.86 -4.48 17.97
N ASN A 188 -9.12 -4.91 17.81
CA ASN A 188 -9.58 -6.30 17.83
C ASN A 188 -10.35 -6.65 16.54
N GLU A 189 -10.44 -7.96 16.22
CA GLU A 189 -11.29 -8.44 15.13
C GLU A 189 -12.74 -8.04 15.39
N GLY A 190 -13.29 -7.21 14.50
CA GLY A 190 -14.57 -6.54 14.69
C GLY A 190 -15.02 -5.85 13.41
N GLU A 191 -15.60 -4.66 13.51
CA GLU A 191 -15.98 -3.87 12.33
C GLU A 191 -14.76 -3.47 11.50
N CYS A 192 -14.88 -3.57 10.16
CA CYS A 192 -13.84 -3.10 9.27
C CYS A 192 -13.77 -1.59 9.35
N LYS A 193 -12.55 -1.05 9.26
CA LYS A 193 -12.34 0.39 9.27
C LYS A 193 -13.10 1.02 8.11
N LYS A 194 -13.86 2.08 8.37
CA LYS A 194 -14.63 2.73 7.31
C LYS A 194 -13.70 3.60 6.47
N ALA A 195 -13.79 3.46 5.14
CA ALA A 195 -13.16 4.41 4.25
C ALA A 195 -13.75 5.81 4.51
N LYS A 196 -12.91 6.83 4.48
CA LYS A 196 -13.38 8.21 4.57
C LYS A 196 -14.32 8.50 3.39
N THR A 197 -15.41 9.19 3.64
CA THR A 197 -16.40 9.58 2.62
C THR A 197 -16.34 11.08 2.31
N ASP A 198 -15.38 11.79 2.89
CA ASP A 198 -15.19 13.22 2.74
C ASP A 198 -14.20 13.56 1.61
N ALA A 199 -13.94 14.85 1.42
CA ALA A 199 -12.99 15.37 0.43
C ALA A 199 -11.53 14.92 0.66
N SER A 200 -11.21 14.28 1.80
CA SER A 200 -9.89 13.72 2.08
C SER A 200 -9.74 12.26 1.62
N TYR A 201 -10.79 11.66 1.04
CA TYR A 201 -10.72 10.34 0.43
C TYR A 201 -9.76 10.31 -0.77
N ARG A 202 -8.89 9.29 -0.78
CA ARG A 202 -7.97 9.01 -1.88
C ARG A 202 -7.76 7.52 -2.04
N GLU A 203 -8.00 7.01 -3.25
CA GLU A 203 -7.81 5.58 -3.59
C GLU A 203 -6.36 5.11 -3.42
N ASP A 204 -5.40 6.02 -3.58
CA ASP A 204 -3.98 5.76 -3.46
C ASP A 204 -3.44 5.87 -2.02
N SER A 205 -4.31 6.06 -1.03
CA SER A 205 -3.93 6.17 0.38
C SER A 205 -3.98 4.82 1.12
N PRO A 206 -3.25 4.67 2.23
CA PRO A 206 -3.23 3.42 3.01
C PRO A 206 -4.58 2.98 3.57
N GLN A 207 -5.45 3.93 3.93
CA GLN A 207 -6.66 3.63 4.71
C GLN A 207 -7.73 2.89 3.90
N PRO A 208 -8.08 3.30 2.66
CA PRO A 208 -9.00 2.52 1.82
C PRO A 208 -8.49 1.12 1.53
N LEU A 209 -7.18 0.94 1.32
CA LEU A 209 -6.59 -0.38 1.11
C LEU A 209 -6.74 -1.27 2.35
N ALA A 210 -6.49 -0.75 3.56
CA ALA A 210 -6.70 -1.50 4.80
C ALA A 210 -8.17 -1.91 4.98
N ALA A 211 -9.12 -1.02 4.66
CA ALA A 211 -10.55 -1.31 4.69
C ALA A 211 -10.92 -2.43 3.69
N ALA A 212 -10.44 -2.33 2.44
CA ALA A 212 -10.71 -3.33 1.41
C ALA A 212 -10.11 -4.70 1.75
N LEU A 213 -8.91 -4.75 2.35
CA LEU A 213 -8.30 -5.99 2.82
C LEU A 213 -9.08 -6.62 3.99
N CYS A 214 -9.67 -5.80 4.87
CA CYS A 214 -10.58 -6.28 5.90
C CYS A 214 -11.83 -6.97 5.29
N GLU A 215 -12.44 -6.35 4.28
CA GLU A 215 -13.60 -6.93 3.58
C GLU A 215 -13.23 -8.24 2.87
N VAL A 216 -12.05 -8.31 2.23
CA VAL A 216 -11.52 -9.54 1.65
C VAL A 216 -11.37 -10.63 2.73
N LYS A 217 -10.80 -10.30 3.90
CA LYS A 217 -10.64 -11.24 5.02
C LYS A 217 -11.98 -11.77 5.54
N LYS A 218 -13.04 -10.95 5.51
CA LYS A 218 -14.39 -11.34 5.94
C LYS A 218 -15.21 -12.05 4.87
N THR A 219 -14.76 -12.06 3.62
CA THR A 219 -15.53 -12.68 2.56
C THR A 219 -15.28 -14.19 2.55
N PRO A 220 -16.30 -15.04 2.79
CA PRO A 220 -16.13 -16.48 2.80
C PRO A 220 -15.82 -16.99 1.38
N LEU A 221 -14.79 -17.83 1.27
CA LEU A 221 -14.63 -18.71 0.10
C LEU A 221 -15.61 -19.88 0.29
N SER A 222 -16.63 -19.93 -0.55
CA SER A 222 -17.69 -20.94 -0.46
C SER A 222 -17.11 -22.34 -0.72
N SER A 223 -17.10 -23.20 0.30
CA SER A 223 -16.84 -24.63 0.15
C SER A 223 -18.16 -25.32 -0.17
N THR A 224 -18.43 -25.62 -1.44
CA THR A 224 -19.60 -26.42 -1.81
C THR A 224 -19.31 -27.90 -1.52
N THR A 225 -19.91 -28.45 -0.47
CA THR A 225 -19.96 -29.91 -0.29
C THR A 225 -21.09 -30.46 -1.16
N GLU A 226 -20.77 -31.35 -2.08
CA GLU A 226 -21.76 -31.97 -2.96
C GLU A 226 -22.73 -32.85 -2.15
N LYS A 227 -24.02 -32.51 -2.15
CA LYS A 227 -25.00 -33.13 -1.24
C LYS A 227 -25.32 -34.60 -1.55
N HIS A 228 -25.02 -35.08 -2.76
CA HIS A 228 -25.13 -36.50 -3.10
C HIS A 228 -24.09 -37.37 -2.34
N LYS A 229 -23.10 -36.75 -1.69
CA LYS A 229 -22.13 -37.39 -0.79
C LYS A 229 -22.51 -37.27 0.69
N THR A 230 -23.62 -36.59 1.02
CA THR A 230 -24.12 -36.50 2.41
C THR A 230 -25.04 -37.68 2.72
N GLY A 231 -24.79 -38.37 3.84
CA GLY A 231 -25.65 -39.47 4.29
C GLY A 231 -27.05 -39.02 4.72
N ALA A 232 -28.00 -39.96 4.75
CA ALA A 232 -29.43 -39.70 5.03
C ALA A 232 -29.68 -38.90 6.32
N ALA A 233 -28.90 -39.13 7.37
CA ALA A 233 -29.00 -38.38 8.63
C ALA A 233 -28.73 -36.87 8.48
N ALA A 234 -27.87 -36.48 7.53
CA ALA A 234 -27.59 -35.08 7.23
C ALA A 234 -28.70 -34.46 6.36
N LEU A 235 -29.36 -35.24 5.51
CA LEU A 235 -30.49 -34.80 4.68
C LEU A 235 -31.73 -34.52 5.55
N SER A 236 -31.95 -35.28 6.63
CA SER A 236 -33.05 -35.03 7.59
C SER A 236 -32.93 -33.71 8.35
N ASN A 237 -31.75 -33.10 8.37
CA ASN A 237 -31.51 -31.79 8.98
C ASN A 237 -31.49 -30.65 7.93
N ASP A 238 -31.63 -30.96 6.65
CA ASP A 238 -31.61 -29.97 5.57
C ASP A 238 -33.03 -29.47 5.29
N ASN A 239 -33.39 -28.33 5.89
CA ASN A 239 -34.71 -27.72 5.75
C ASN A 239 -35.10 -27.44 4.30
N ALA A 240 -34.12 -27.18 3.40
CA ALA A 240 -34.41 -26.93 2.00
C ALA A 240 -34.83 -28.23 1.29
N ILE A 241 -34.12 -29.34 1.55
CA ILE A 241 -34.49 -30.66 1.01
C ILE A 241 -35.85 -31.10 1.53
N LEU A 242 -36.13 -30.92 2.83
CA LEU A 242 -37.44 -31.24 3.40
C LEU A 242 -38.57 -30.42 2.78
N THR A 243 -38.31 -29.14 2.48
CA THR A 243 -39.29 -28.27 1.81
C THR A 243 -39.54 -28.72 0.38
N PHE A 244 -38.47 -28.96 -0.40
CA PHE A 244 -38.62 -29.42 -1.79
C PHE A 244 -39.28 -30.78 -1.90
N LEU A 245 -38.93 -31.73 -1.02
CA LEU A 245 -39.62 -33.03 -0.95
C LEU A 245 -41.10 -32.84 -0.67
N SER A 246 -41.45 -32.06 0.36
CA SER A 246 -42.85 -31.80 0.74
C SER A 246 -43.66 -31.16 -0.38
N GLU A 247 -43.07 -30.20 -1.11
CA GLU A 247 -43.73 -29.54 -2.25
C GLU A 247 -43.88 -30.45 -3.47
N LEU A 248 -42.87 -31.29 -3.76
CA LEU A 248 -42.91 -32.22 -4.89
C LEU A 248 -43.83 -33.42 -4.65
N THR A 249 -44.05 -33.81 -3.39
CA THR A 249 -44.95 -34.92 -3.02
C THR A 249 -46.38 -34.46 -2.79
N SER A 250 -46.58 -33.28 -2.22
CA SER A 250 -47.90 -32.73 -1.93
C SER A 250 -47.85 -31.19 -2.01
N PRO A 251 -48.08 -30.60 -3.20
CA PRO A 251 -47.98 -29.16 -3.42
C PRO A 251 -48.80 -28.35 -2.41
N GLY A 252 -48.18 -27.34 -1.77
CA GLY A 252 -48.81 -26.50 -0.73
C GLY A 252 -48.72 -27.07 0.69
N SER A 253 -48.14 -28.26 0.88
CA SER A 253 -47.87 -28.83 2.20
C SER A 253 -46.70 -28.15 2.88
N LYS A 254 -46.81 -27.93 4.19
CA LYS A 254 -45.68 -27.41 4.99
C LYS A 254 -44.66 -28.51 5.24
N ALA A 255 -43.39 -28.14 5.22
CA ALA A 255 -42.31 -29.04 5.61
C ALA A 255 -42.52 -29.58 7.04
N PRO A 256 -42.21 -30.86 7.30
CA PRO A 256 -42.35 -31.48 8.61
C PRO A 256 -41.47 -30.78 9.65
N LYS A 257 -42.02 -30.61 10.87
CA LYS A 257 -41.35 -29.90 11.96
C LYS A 257 -40.73 -30.83 13.00
N THR A 258 -41.27 -32.03 13.18
CA THR A 258 -40.77 -32.99 14.18
C THR A 258 -39.62 -33.81 13.60
N GLU A 259 -38.64 -34.16 14.43
CA GLU A 259 -37.50 -34.98 14.00
C GLU A 259 -37.91 -36.35 13.47
N GLN A 260 -39.00 -36.90 14.00
CA GLN A 260 -39.53 -38.19 13.58
C GLN A 260 -40.15 -38.12 12.18
N ASP A 261 -40.93 -37.07 11.89
CA ASP A 261 -41.55 -36.85 10.57
C ASP A 261 -40.50 -36.49 9.51
N LYS A 262 -39.46 -35.74 9.87
CA LYS A 262 -38.34 -35.43 8.96
C LYS A 262 -37.58 -36.70 8.56
N LYS A 263 -37.29 -37.58 9.52
CA LYS A 263 -36.61 -38.86 9.25
C LYS A 263 -37.48 -39.79 8.42
N ALA A 264 -38.78 -39.85 8.71
CA ALA A 264 -39.74 -40.63 7.93
C ALA A 264 -39.79 -40.15 6.48
N LEU A 265 -39.90 -38.84 6.25
CA LEU A 265 -39.90 -38.25 4.91
C LEU A 265 -38.60 -38.54 4.16
N ILE A 266 -37.43 -38.41 4.80
CA ILE A 266 -36.16 -38.74 4.14
C ILE A 266 -36.05 -40.23 3.85
N HIS A 267 -36.39 -41.12 4.78
CA HIS A 267 -36.30 -42.57 4.60
C HIS A 267 -37.27 -43.09 3.52
N GLU A 268 -38.40 -42.43 3.31
CA GLU A 268 -39.35 -42.74 2.23
C GLU A 268 -38.71 -42.57 0.83
N TYR A 269 -37.83 -41.57 0.69
CA TYR A 269 -37.22 -41.19 -0.60
C TYR A 269 -35.74 -41.55 -0.74
N PHE A 270 -35.07 -41.85 0.37
CA PHE A 270 -33.65 -42.20 0.48
C PHE A 270 -33.46 -43.34 1.52
N PRO A 271 -33.89 -44.58 1.20
CA PRO A 271 -33.72 -45.75 2.07
C PRO A 271 -32.26 -46.18 2.23
#